data_AF-B0N0W8-F1
#
_entry.id   AF-B0N0W8-F1
#
_cell.length_a   1.000
_cell.length_b   1.000
_cell.length_c   1.000
_cell.angle_alpha   90.00
_cell.angle_beta   90.00
_cell.angle_gamma   90.00
#
_symmetry.space_group_name_H-M   'P 1'
#
loop_
_entity.id
_entity.type
_entity.pdbx_description
1 polymer ?
#
loop_
_entity_poly.entity_id
_entity_poly.type
_entity_poly.pdbx_seq_one_letter_code
_entity_poly.pdbx_strand_id
1 'polypeptide(L)'
;MKVLGITGSIATGKSTVTNYLKQRGYLVVDSDKLAYDALTIDEVCIKQTKNRFDLPAGPIDRKALGRIIFNDKQAKKDLEAIIHPYVIKKMQEIIVLNQHLDLIFFRYTAII
;
A
#
# COMPACT_ATOMS: atom_id res chain seq x y z
N MET A 1 18.27 11.39 -8.69
CA MET A 1 17.26 10.91 -7.74
C MET A 1 17.53 9.47 -7.32
N LYS A 2 17.47 9.18 -6.02
CA LYS A 2 17.57 7.84 -5.43
C LYS A 2 16.26 7.49 -4.72
N VAL A 3 15.80 6.25 -4.89
CA VAL A 3 14.60 5.71 -4.23
C VAL A 3 15.04 4.68 -3.19
N LEU A 4 14.65 4.89 -1.93
CA LEU A 4 15.06 4.05 -0.81
C LEU A 4 13.84 3.38 -0.15
N GLY A 5 13.89 2.05 0.00
CA GLY A 5 12.88 1.29 0.71
C GLY A 5 13.18 1.24 2.21
N ILE A 6 12.19 1.57 3.04
CA ILE A 6 12.23 1.40 4.50
C ILE A 6 11.45 0.13 4.83
N THR A 7 12.17 -0.92 5.19
CA THR A 7 11.64 -2.24 5.56
C THR A 7 12.09 -2.64 6.97
N GLY A 8 11.50 -3.70 7.52
CA GLY A 8 11.78 -4.26 8.84
C GLY A 8 10.59 -5.02 9.42
N SER A 9 10.80 -5.78 10.50
CA SER A 9 9.74 -6.56 11.17
C SER A 9 8.75 -5.67 11.96
N ILE A 10 7.62 -6.20 12.38
CA ILE A 10 6.66 -5.46 13.22
C ILE A 10 7.37 -4.95 14.49
N ALA A 11 7.05 -3.73 14.93
CA ALA A 11 7.60 -3.06 16.12
C ALA A 11 9.12 -2.73 16.12
N THR A 12 9.83 -2.80 14.99
CA THR A 12 11.28 -2.48 14.92
C THR A 12 11.62 -0.99 14.79
N GLY A 13 10.71 -0.08 15.13
CA GLY A 13 10.97 1.37 15.09
C GLY A 13 10.94 2.02 13.70
N LYS A 14 10.42 1.35 12.66
CA LYS A 14 10.23 1.94 11.32
C LYS A 14 9.47 3.27 11.36
N SER A 15 8.40 3.35 12.15
CA SER A 15 7.61 4.58 12.30
C SER A 15 8.46 5.72 12.85
N THR A 16 9.35 5.44 13.80
CA THR A 16 10.30 6.40 14.36
C THR A 16 11.25 6.93 13.29
N VAL A 17 11.85 6.04 12.48
CA VAL A 17 12.74 6.43 11.38
C VAL A 17 11.99 7.25 10.33
N THR A 18 10.77 6.83 9.95
CA THR A 18 9.98 7.57 8.97
C THR A 18 9.59 8.96 9.46
N ASN A 19 9.26 9.11 10.74
CA ASN A 19 8.94 10.41 11.32
C ASN A 19 10.16 11.32 11.39
N TYR A 20 11.31 10.78 11.77
CA TYR A 20 12.58 11.51 11.77
C TYR A 20 12.96 12.01 10.37
N LEU A 21 12.82 11.17 9.33
CA LEU A 21 13.08 11.57 7.95
C LEU A 21 12.13 12.67 7.47
N LYS A 22 10.83 12.55 7.78
CA LYS A 22 9.84 13.61 7.48
C LYS A 22 10.19 14.93 8.16
N GLN A 23 10.60 14.90 9.42
CA GLN A 23 11.04 16.10 10.17
C GLN A 23 12.28 16.77 9.56
N ARG A 24 13.11 16.02 8.83
CA ARG A 24 14.27 16.54 8.08
C ARG A 24 13.92 17.04 6.68
N GLY A 25 12.64 17.06 6.31
CA GLY A 25 12.17 17.55 5.01
C GLY A 25 12.19 16.50 3.89
N TYR A 26 12.49 15.24 4.19
CA TYR A 26 12.45 14.19 3.17
C TYR A 26 11.02 13.75 2.86
N LEU A 27 10.76 13.48 1.58
CA LEU A 27 9.54 12.83 1.15
C LEU A 27 9.56 11.36 1.58
N VAL A 28 8.63 10.98 2.46
CA VAL A 28 8.42 9.60 2.89
C VAL A 28 7.00 9.19 2.55
N VAL A 29 6.86 8.23 1.65
CA VAL A 29 5.60 7.70 1.15
C VAL A 29 5.27 6.39 1.84
N ASP A 30 4.00 6.23 2.20
CA ASP A 30 3.50 5.07 2.91
C ASP A 30 2.78 4.13 1.93
N SER A 31 3.42 3.00 1.59
CA SER A 31 2.83 2.04 0.66
C SER A 31 1.55 1.40 1.23
N ASP A 32 1.40 1.32 2.55
CA ASP A 32 0.19 0.81 3.20
C ASP A 32 -1.01 1.74 2.94
N LYS A 33 -0.75 3.05 2.85
CA LYS A 33 -1.78 4.04 2.47
C LYS A 33 -2.18 3.87 1.01
N LEU A 34 -1.24 3.60 0.11
CA LEU A 34 -1.57 3.33 -1.29
C LEU A 34 -2.40 2.05 -1.46
N ALA A 35 -2.09 1.00 -0.68
CA ALA A 35 -2.90 -0.22 -0.65
C ALA A 35 -4.30 0.04 -0.07
N TYR A 36 -4.40 0.91 0.94
CA TYR A 36 -5.70 1.37 1.44
C TYR A 36 -6.50 2.08 0.36
N ASP A 37 -5.88 3.05 -0.32
CA ASP A 37 -6.50 3.84 -1.38
C ASP A 37 -7.01 2.95 -2.53
N ALA A 38 -6.28 1.87 -2.86
CA ALA A 38 -6.73 0.88 -3.83
C ALA A 38 -8.12 0.27 -3.49
N LEU A 39 -8.43 0.09 -2.21
CA LEU A 39 -9.68 -0.50 -1.76
C LEU A 39 -10.78 0.51 -1.42
N THR A 40 -10.47 1.81 -1.45
CA THR A 40 -11.43 2.86 -1.06
C THR A 40 -11.71 3.91 -2.12
N ILE A 41 -10.77 4.20 -3.00
CA ILE A 41 -10.92 5.24 -4.02
C ILE A 41 -10.70 4.74 -5.45
N ASP A 42 -10.01 3.60 -5.66
CA ASP A 42 -9.80 3.06 -7.01
C ASP A 42 -10.93 2.12 -7.43
N GLU A 43 -11.78 2.59 -8.35
CA GLU A 43 -12.97 1.83 -8.80
C GLU A 43 -12.62 0.47 -9.42
N VAL A 44 -11.48 0.37 -10.09
CA VAL A 44 -11.04 -0.87 -10.75
C VAL A 44 -10.67 -1.91 -9.70
N CYS A 45 -9.82 -1.56 -8.74
CA CYS A 45 -9.43 -2.44 -7.64
C CYS A 45 -10.63 -2.81 -6.76
N ILE A 46 -11.53 -1.86 -6.47
CA ILE A 46 -12.76 -2.13 -5.72
C ILE A 46 -13.62 -3.15 -6.46
N LYS A 47 -13.85 -2.96 -7.77
CA LYS A 47 -14.67 -3.87 -8.58
C LYS A 47 -14.05 -5.26 -8.66
N GLN A 48 -12.76 -5.36 -8.94
CA GLN A 48 -12.05 -6.65 -8.99
C GLN A 48 -12.09 -7.37 -7.65
N THR A 49 -11.87 -6.67 -6.55
CA THR A 49 -11.93 -7.22 -5.19
C THR A 49 -13.34 -7.74 -4.88
N LYS A 50 -14.37 -6.92 -5.14
CA LYS A 50 -15.76 -7.35 -4.91
C LYS A 50 -16.15 -8.57 -5.71
N ASN A 51 -15.75 -8.63 -6.98
CA ASN A 51 -16.01 -9.78 -7.83
C ASN A 51 -15.27 -11.04 -7.37
N ARG A 52 -14.03 -10.90 -6.88
CA ARG A 52 -13.24 -12.05 -6.43
C ARG A 52 -13.77 -12.67 -5.14
N PHE A 53 -14.30 -11.85 -4.22
CA PHE A 53 -14.72 -12.27 -2.88
C PHE A 53 -16.24 -12.21 -2.65
N ASP A 54 -17.02 -12.07 -3.73
CA ASP A 54 -18.49 -11.99 -3.70
C ASP A 54 -19.03 -10.98 -2.66
N LEU A 55 -18.39 -9.80 -2.59
CA LEU A 55 -18.72 -8.79 -1.60
C LEU A 55 -19.96 -7.97 -1.99
N PRO A 56 -20.75 -7.49 -1.01
CA PRO A 56 -21.95 -6.71 -1.27
C PRO A 56 -21.66 -5.35 -1.93
N ALA A 57 -22.73 -4.73 -2.44
CA ALA A 57 -22.69 -3.33 -2.87
C ALA A 57 -22.34 -2.39 -1.70
N GLY A 58 -21.75 -1.22 -2.01
CA GLY A 58 -21.26 -0.27 -1.00
C GLY A 58 -19.78 -0.40 -0.64
N PRO A 59 -19.28 0.28 0.41
CA PRO A 59 -17.87 0.26 0.79
C PRO A 59 -17.39 -1.14 1.21
N ILE A 60 -16.13 -1.48 0.92
CA ILE A 60 -15.53 -2.75 1.34
C ILE A 60 -15.33 -2.74 2.86
N ASP A 61 -15.93 -3.70 3.57
CA ASP A 61 -15.60 -3.97 4.97
C ASP A 61 -14.24 -4.67 5.04
N ARG A 62 -13.20 -3.87 5.34
CA ARG A 62 -11.82 -4.35 5.45
C ARG A 62 -11.62 -5.32 6.61
N LYS A 63 -12.40 -5.25 7.69
CA LYS A 63 -12.28 -6.22 8.78
C LYS A 63 -12.81 -7.58 8.33
N ALA A 64 -13.93 -7.60 7.62
CA ALA A 64 -14.47 -8.82 7.03
C ALA A 64 -13.51 -9.40 5.98
N LEU A 65 -13.03 -8.58 5.04
CA LEU A 65 -12.05 -9.00 4.03
C LEU A 65 -10.76 -9.52 4.69
N GLY A 66 -10.27 -8.83 5.71
CA GLY A 66 -9.10 -9.22 6.51
C GLY A 66 -9.22 -10.62 7.12
N ARG A 67 -10.41 -10.99 7.62
CA ARG A 67 -10.65 -12.35 8.16
C ARG A 67 -10.58 -13.42 7.07
N ILE A 68 -11.00 -13.12 5.85
CA ILE A 68 -10.93 -14.07 4.72
C ILE A 68 -9.46 -14.33 4.37
N ILE A 69 -8.71 -13.27 4.07
CA ILE A 69 -7.32 -13.38 3.61
C ILE A 69 -6.34 -13.88 4.69
N PHE A 70 -6.65 -13.68 5.98
CA PHE A 70 -5.79 -14.15 7.06
C PHE A 70 -5.86 -15.67 7.22
N ASN A 71 -7.01 -16.27 6.89
CA ASN A 71 -7.24 -17.71 7.01
C ASN A 71 -7.01 -18.47 5.71
N ASP A 72 -6.91 -17.78 4.56
CA ASP A 72 -6.71 -18.39 3.25
C ASP A 72 -5.55 -17.73 2.49
N LYS A 73 -4.48 -18.49 2.29
CA LYS A 73 -3.27 -18.05 1.57
C LYS A 73 -3.55 -17.74 0.10
N GLN A 74 -4.48 -18.44 -0.54
CA GLN A 74 -4.85 -18.16 -1.93
C GLN A 74 -5.67 -16.89 -2.01
N ALA A 75 -6.65 -16.72 -1.11
CA ALA A 75 -7.40 -15.46 -0.98
C ALA A 75 -6.46 -14.25 -0.79
N LYS A 76 -5.44 -14.39 0.07
CA LYS A 76 -4.42 -13.36 0.24
C LYS A 76 -3.69 -13.03 -1.07
N LYS A 77 -3.16 -14.05 -1.76
CA LYS A 77 -2.46 -13.86 -3.04
C LYS A 77 -3.33 -13.20 -4.10
N ASP A 78 -4.61 -13.56 -4.16
CA ASP A 78 -5.53 -12.99 -5.13
C ASP A 78 -5.79 -11.51 -4.86
N LEU A 79 -5.91 -11.13 -3.58
CA LEU A 79 -6.04 -9.73 -3.19
C LEU A 79 -4.75 -8.94 -3.46
N GLU A 80 -3.58 -9.52 -3.16
CA GLU A 80 -2.27 -8.94 -3.49
C GLU A 80 -2.13 -8.71 -5.00
N ALA A 81 -2.55 -9.67 -5.84
CA ALA A 81 -2.49 -9.56 -7.30
C ALA A 81 -3.38 -8.43 -7.85
N ILE A 82 -4.48 -8.10 -7.17
CA ILE A 82 -5.34 -6.97 -7.51
C ILE A 82 -4.70 -5.63 -7.10
N ILE A 83 -4.11 -5.57 -5.89
CA ILE A 83 -3.66 -4.30 -5.30
C ILE A 83 -2.25 -3.90 -5.74
N HIS A 84 -1.33 -4.87 -5.90
CA HIS A 84 0.08 -4.58 -6.20
C HIS A 84 0.27 -3.76 -7.48
N PRO A 85 -0.43 -4.04 -8.61
CA PRO A 85 -0.32 -3.22 -9.81
C PRO A 85 -0.69 -1.74 -9.57
N TYR A 86 -1.74 -1.49 -8.79
CA TYR A 86 -2.16 -0.12 -8.44
C TYR A 86 -1.09 0.59 -7.60
N VAL A 87 -0.58 -0.08 -6.57
CA VAL A 87 0.45 0.48 -5.69
C VAL A 87 1.72 0.82 -6.49
N ILE A 88 2.18 -0.10 -7.35
CA ILE A 88 3.36 0.12 -8.19
C ILE A 88 3.14 1.34 -9.11
N LYS A 89 1.98 1.42 -9.77
CA LYS A 89 1.65 2.56 -10.63
C LYS A 89 1.68 3.88 -9.85
N LYS A 90 1.08 3.92 -8.66
CA LYS A 90 1.08 5.13 -7.81
C LYS A 90 2.47 5.50 -7.33
N MET A 91 3.30 4.52 -6.96
CA MET A 91 4.69 4.76 -6.61
C MET A 91 5.47 5.37 -7.78
N GLN A 92 5.27 4.87 -9.00
CA GLN A 92 5.90 5.43 -10.21
C GLN A 92 5.44 6.87 -10.49
N GLU A 93 4.14 7.15 -10.41
CA GLU A 93 3.60 8.52 -10.56
C GLU A 93 4.24 9.49 -9.57
N ILE A 94 4.36 9.09 -8.30
CA ILE A 94 5.01 9.90 -7.25
C ILE A 94 6.48 10.16 -7.60
N ILE A 95 7.22 9.13 -8.04
CA ILE A 95 8.64 9.26 -8.41
C ILE A 95 8.80 10.26 -9.55
N VAL A 96 7.96 10.18 -10.58
CA VAL A 96 8.00 11.10 -11.73
C VAL A 96 7.70 12.54 -11.30
N LEU A 97 6.65 12.75 -10.49
CA LEU A 97 6.26 14.08 -10.01
C LEU A 97 7.33 14.73 -9.11
N ASN A 98 8.17 13.91 -8.45
CA ASN A 98 9.17 14.36 -7.50
C ASN A 98 10.60 14.14 -8.00
N GLN A 99 10.81 14.06 -9.32
CA GLN A 99 12.12 13.87 -9.94
C GLN A 99 13.16 14.95 -9.60
N HIS A 100 12.69 16.12 -9.15
CA HIS A 100 13.52 17.24 -8.69
C HIS A 100 14.15 16.99 -7.31
N LEU A 101 13.70 15.97 -6.56
CA LEU A 101 14.26 15.60 -5.28
C LEU A 101 15.46 14.64 -5.45
N ASP A 102 16.46 14.81 -4.59
CA ASP A 102 17.60 13.89 -4.57
C ASP A 102 17.25 12.51 -4.02
N LEU A 103 16.33 12.45 -3.05
CA LEU A 103 15.97 11.26 -2.27
C LEU A 103 14.47 11.18 -2.00
N ILE A 104 13.90 10.00 -2.25
CA ILE A 104 12.53 9.63 -1.87
C ILE A 104 12.56 8.32 -1.09
N PHE A 105 11.81 8.26 0.01
CA PHE A 105 11.68 7.06 0.83
C PHE A 105 10.30 6.44 0.66
N PHE A 106 10.24 5.12 0.49
CA PHE A 106 8.99 4.35 0.53
C PHE A 106 9.01 3.43 1.74
N ARG A 107 8.06 3.61 2.64
CA ARG A 107 7.84 2.70 3.76
C ARG A 107 7.01 1.51 3.28
N TYR A 108 7.57 0.32 3.45
CA TYR A 108 6.94 -0.94 3.11
C TYR A 108 6.71 -1.75 4.38
N THR A 109 5.45 -1.92 4.77
CA THR A 109 5.03 -3.01 5.64
C THR A 109 4.41 -4.05 4.71
N ALA A 110 4.50 -5.35 5.01
CA ALA A 110 3.91 -6.40 4.16
C ALA A 110 2.52 -5.95 3.71
N ILE A 111 2.37 -5.74 2.39
CA ILE A 111 1.15 -5.24 1.80
C ILE A 111 0.18 -6.40 1.93
N ILE A 112 -0.65 -6.32 2.97
CA ILE A 112 -1.72 -7.27 3.29
C ILE A 112 -1.18 -8.60 3.86
#